data_AF-X1W0N8-F1
#
_entry.id   AF-X1W0N8-F1
#
_cell.length_a   1.000
_cell.length_b   1.000
_cell.length_c   1.000
_cell.angle_alpha   90.00
_cell.angle_beta   90.00
_cell.angle_gamma   90.00
#
_symmetry.space_group_name_H-M   'P 1'
#
loop_
_entity.id
_entity.type
_entity.pdbx_description
1 polymer ?
#
loop_
_entity_poly.entity_id
_entity_poly.type
_entity_poly.pdbx_seq_one_letter_code
_entity_poly.pdbx_strand_id
1 'polypeptide(L)'
;IQFQEAKASLDLAEAKLAKLLAGASEEEIALAETKVINASTSLRDVEQNLLDVKAVADENLKNFYEDALNTLDDAYIKICNAFNVVDLIQRDYFYYSDQESQKVKESKTVIKTAKENVKFYLDIAKDDSNNENIDTALSEMKKA
;
A
#
# COMPACT_ATOMS: atom_id res chain seq x y z
N ILE A 1 20.39 -7.92 6.98
CA ILE A 1 21.86 -7.87 7.11
C ILE A 1 22.23 -7.32 8.50
N GLN A 2 21.88 -6.08 8.83
CA GLN A 2 22.18 -5.45 10.14
C GLN A 2 21.71 -6.23 11.39
N PHE A 3 20.51 -6.82 11.39
CA PHE A 3 20.04 -7.65 12.50
C PHE A 3 20.95 -8.87 12.75
N GLN A 4 21.37 -9.56 11.70
CA GLN A 4 22.24 -10.73 11.82
C GLN A 4 23.67 -10.34 12.25
N GLU A 5 24.14 -9.17 11.83
CA GLU A 5 25.43 -8.62 12.25
C GLU A 5 25.43 -8.23 13.74
N ALA A 6 24.35 -7.59 14.22
CA ALA A 6 24.20 -7.23 15.63
C ALA A 6 24.11 -8.49 16.51
N LYS A 7 23.36 -9.51 16.07
CA LYS A 7 23.26 -10.79 16.76
C LYS A 7 24.61 -11.53 16.82
N ALA A 8 25.31 -11.65 15.70
CA ALA A 8 26.63 -12.27 15.66
C ALA A 8 27.66 -11.50 16.52
N SER A 9 27.52 -10.17 16.62
CA SER A 9 28.36 -9.35 17.48
C SER A 9 28.11 -9.62 18.98
N LEU A 10 26.85 -9.82 19.36
CA LEU A 10 26.48 -10.25 20.72
C LEU A 10 27.03 -11.64 21.02
N ASP A 11 26.78 -12.62 20.15
CA ASP A 11 27.27 -14.00 20.31
C ASP A 11 28.81 -14.04 20.49
N LEU A 12 29.53 -13.22 19.69
CA LEU A 12 30.98 -13.11 19.79
C LEU A 12 31.43 -12.44 21.10
N ALA A 13 30.71 -11.43 21.58
CA ALA A 13 31.02 -10.75 22.84
C ALA A 13 30.81 -11.69 24.04
N GLU A 14 29.71 -12.44 24.04
CA GLU A 14 29.40 -13.44 25.07
C GLU A 14 30.45 -14.56 25.09
N ALA A 15 30.85 -15.08 23.93
CA ALA A 15 31.90 -16.09 23.84
C ALA A 15 33.26 -15.59 24.38
N LYS A 16 33.58 -14.30 24.15
CA LYS A 16 34.80 -13.68 24.68
C LYS A 16 34.74 -13.52 26.19
N LEU A 17 33.60 -13.09 26.75
CA LEU A 17 33.39 -13.01 28.20
C LEU A 17 33.52 -14.38 28.86
N ALA A 18 32.87 -15.40 28.31
CA ALA A 18 32.93 -16.78 28.82
C ALA A 18 34.38 -17.32 28.87
N LYS A 19 35.21 -16.98 27.88
CA LYS A 19 36.63 -17.34 27.86
C LYS A 19 37.42 -16.64 28.97
N LEU A 20 37.13 -15.37 29.26
CA LEU A 20 37.85 -14.58 30.27
C LEU A 20 37.49 -15.01 31.69
N LEU A 21 36.24 -15.40 31.93
CA LEU A 21 35.81 -15.94 33.23
C LEU A 21 36.56 -17.22 33.64
N ALA A 22 37.31 -17.86 32.73
CA ALA A 22 38.14 -19.02 33.03
C ALA A 22 39.51 -18.70 33.69
N GLY A 23 39.86 -17.42 33.91
CA GLY A 23 41.07 -17.05 34.65
C GLY A 23 41.68 -15.66 34.38
N ALA A 24 40.93 -14.73 33.78
CA ALA A 24 41.36 -13.36 33.51
C ALA A 24 41.32 -12.45 34.75
N SER A 25 41.91 -11.25 34.67
CA SER A 25 41.80 -10.24 35.74
C SER A 25 40.39 -9.63 35.82
N GLU A 26 40.06 -9.01 36.95
CA GLU A 26 38.76 -8.35 37.15
C GLU A 26 38.54 -7.21 36.13
N GLU A 27 39.58 -6.47 35.77
CA GLU A 27 39.51 -5.39 34.78
C GLU A 27 39.19 -5.93 33.37
N GLU A 28 39.76 -7.07 33.00
CA GLU A 28 39.51 -7.71 31.71
C GLU A 28 38.07 -8.23 31.62
N ILE A 29 37.55 -8.77 32.72
CA ILE A 29 36.16 -9.22 32.85
C ILE A 29 35.22 -8.02 32.73
N ALA A 30 35.45 -6.94 33.48
CA ALA A 30 34.60 -5.73 33.45
C ALA A 30 34.54 -5.09 32.04
N LEU A 31 35.67 -5.07 31.33
CA LEU A 31 35.71 -4.60 29.95
C LEU A 31 34.89 -5.51 29.01
N ALA A 32 34.94 -6.82 29.21
CA ALA A 32 34.18 -7.77 28.40
C ALA A 32 32.66 -7.72 28.69
N GLU A 33 32.27 -7.56 29.95
CA GLU A 33 30.86 -7.32 30.34
C GLU A 33 30.33 -6.05 29.69
N THR A 34 31.10 -4.96 29.70
CA THR A 34 30.74 -3.71 29.03
C THR A 34 30.52 -3.93 27.52
N LYS A 35 31.35 -4.77 26.87
CA LYS A 35 31.17 -5.11 25.45
C LYS A 35 29.89 -5.92 25.21
N VAL A 36 29.54 -6.85 26.10
CA VAL A 36 28.28 -7.61 26.02
C VAL A 36 27.08 -6.67 26.19
N ILE A 37 27.10 -5.77 27.17
CA ILE A 37 26.04 -4.78 27.39
C ILE A 37 25.84 -3.90 26.15
N ASN A 38 26.93 -3.40 25.57
CA ASN A 38 26.87 -2.59 24.36
C ASN A 38 26.33 -3.37 23.16
N ALA A 39 26.77 -4.63 22.97
CA ALA A 39 26.29 -5.48 21.89
C ALA A 39 24.79 -5.84 22.05
N SER A 40 24.35 -6.11 23.29
CA SER A 40 22.95 -6.36 23.62
C SER A 40 22.07 -5.14 23.37
N THR A 41 22.56 -3.95 23.77
CA THR A 41 21.88 -2.67 23.50
C THR A 41 21.73 -2.45 22.00
N SER A 42 22.80 -2.65 21.22
CA SER A 42 22.79 -2.53 19.76
C SER A 42 21.79 -3.49 19.11
N LEU A 43 21.74 -4.77 19.54
CA LEU A 43 20.78 -5.73 19.02
C LEU A 43 19.33 -5.29 19.28
N ARG A 44 19.02 -4.89 20.52
CA ARG A 44 17.70 -4.41 20.91
C ARG A 44 17.29 -3.16 20.11
N ASP A 45 18.22 -2.24 19.87
CA ASP A 45 17.94 -1.03 19.10
C ASP A 45 17.63 -1.36 17.63
N VAL A 46 18.33 -2.33 17.04
CA VAL A 46 18.03 -2.83 15.68
C VAL A 46 16.70 -3.57 15.62
N GLU A 47 16.35 -4.34 16.64
CA GLU A 47 15.04 -4.99 16.76
C GLU A 47 13.90 -3.98 16.82
N GLN A 48 14.06 -2.94 17.65
CA GLN A 48 13.06 -1.87 17.75
C GLN A 48 12.92 -1.13 16.41
N ASN A 49 14.03 -0.76 15.77
CA ASN A 49 13.99 -0.11 14.47
C ASN A 49 13.29 -0.98 13.41
N LEU A 50 13.50 -2.31 13.44
CA LEU A 50 12.80 -3.22 12.53
C LEU A 50 11.28 -3.22 12.77
N LEU A 51 10.83 -3.16 14.03
CA LEU A 51 9.42 -3.05 14.36
C LEU A 51 8.84 -1.72 13.88
N ASP A 52 9.55 -0.62 14.11
CA ASP A 52 9.12 0.72 13.71
C ASP A 52 9.01 0.83 12.18
N VAL A 53 9.99 0.33 11.44
CA VAL A 53 9.97 0.30 9.97
C VAL A 53 8.80 -0.53 9.44
N LYS A 54 8.49 -1.67 10.07
CA LYS A 54 7.32 -2.49 9.70
C LYS A 54 6.02 -1.74 9.94
N ALA A 55 5.86 -1.14 11.12
CA ALA A 55 4.66 -0.37 11.45
C ALA A 55 4.44 0.79 10.46
N VAL A 56 5.50 1.53 10.13
CA VAL A 56 5.45 2.61 9.12
C VAL A 56 5.14 2.06 7.73
N ALA A 57 5.69 0.91 7.35
CA ALA A 57 5.38 0.28 6.06
C ALA A 57 3.90 -0.14 5.96
N ASP A 58 3.36 -0.72 7.03
CA ASP A 58 1.96 -1.15 7.11
C ASP A 58 1.01 0.06 7.07
N GLU A 59 1.33 1.14 7.81
CA GLU A 59 0.55 2.38 7.79
C GLU A 59 0.60 3.05 6.42
N ASN A 60 1.79 3.15 5.80
CA ASN A 60 1.92 3.70 4.46
C ASN A 60 1.11 2.88 3.44
N LEU A 61 1.16 1.55 3.52
CA LEU A 61 0.39 0.68 2.63
C LEU A 61 -1.11 0.93 2.78
N LYS A 62 -1.60 1.04 4.02
CA LYS A 62 -3.01 1.38 4.29
C LYS A 62 -3.39 2.74 3.68
N ASN A 63 -2.56 3.76 3.90
CA ASN A 63 -2.80 5.10 3.35
C ASN A 63 -2.83 5.09 1.81
N PHE A 64 -1.93 4.35 1.15
CA PHE A 64 -1.96 4.20 -0.30
C PHE A 64 -3.27 3.58 -0.82
N TYR A 65 -3.81 2.58 -0.13
CA TYR A 65 -5.08 1.96 -0.52
C TYR A 65 -6.30 2.87 -0.25
N GLU A 66 -6.27 3.67 0.81
CA GLU A 66 -7.28 4.71 1.06
C GLU A 66 -7.24 5.79 -0.03
N ASP A 67 -6.05 6.26 -0.42
CA ASP A 67 -5.87 7.21 -1.52
C ASP A 67 -6.30 6.64 -2.87
N ALA A 68 -6.08 5.34 -3.09
CA ALA A 68 -6.56 4.65 -4.28
C ALA A 68 -8.10 4.63 -4.35
N LEU A 69 -8.79 4.35 -3.24
CA LEU A 69 -10.26 4.44 -3.16
C LEU A 69 -10.77 5.85 -3.43
N ASN A 70 -10.12 6.87 -2.86
CA ASN A 70 -10.46 8.27 -3.13
C ASN A 70 -10.28 8.60 -4.63
N THR A 71 -9.19 8.13 -5.23
CA THR A 71 -8.92 8.32 -6.66
C THR A 71 -9.96 7.62 -7.55
N LEU A 72 -10.39 6.41 -7.17
CA LEU A 72 -11.45 5.67 -7.86
C LEU A 72 -12.79 6.43 -7.81
N ASP A 73 -13.15 6.97 -6.64
CA ASP A 73 -14.35 7.79 -6.48
C ASP A 73 -14.33 9.02 -7.37
N ASP A 74 -13.21 9.71 -7.37
CA ASP A 74 -13.02 10.94 -8.14
C ASP A 74 -13.10 10.68 -9.65
N ALA A 75 -12.56 9.54 -10.10
CA ALA A 75 -12.69 9.08 -11.49
C ALA A 75 -14.13 8.67 -11.83
N TYR A 76 -14.84 7.98 -10.93
CA TYR A 76 -16.24 7.61 -11.12
C TYR A 76 -17.15 8.84 -11.26
N ILE A 77 -16.92 9.88 -10.46
CA ILE A 77 -17.63 11.16 -10.59
C ILE A 77 -17.41 11.78 -11.97
N LYS A 78 -16.18 11.75 -12.49
CA LYS A 78 -15.86 12.26 -13.85
C LYS A 78 -16.60 11.48 -14.93
N ILE A 79 -16.70 10.15 -14.81
CA ILE A 79 -17.49 9.32 -15.73
C ILE A 79 -18.97 9.69 -15.65
N CYS A 80 -19.53 9.90 -14.45
CA CYS A 80 -20.90 10.35 -14.27
C CYS A 80 -21.17 11.69 -14.96
N ASN A 81 -20.26 12.66 -14.80
CA ASN A 81 -20.36 13.97 -15.44
C ASN A 81 -20.29 13.86 -16.96
N ALA A 82 -19.37 13.06 -17.50
CA ALA A 82 -19.27 12.81 -18.94
C ALA A 82 -20.55 12.17 -19.49
N PHE A 83 -21.09 11.18 -18.79
CA PHE A 83 -22.37 10.55 -19.15
C PHE A 83 -23.50 11.57 -19.20
N ASN A 84 -23.62 12.43 -18.18
CA ASN A 84 -24.66 13.46 -18.13
C ASN A 84 -24.54 14.45 -19.29
N VAL A 85 -23.32 14.89 -19.63
CA VAL A 85 -23.09 15.78 -20.78
C VAL A 85 -23.52 15.12 -22.09
N VAL A 86 -23.13 13.87 -22.32
CA VAL A 86 -23.51 13.14 -23.55
C VAL A 86 -25.00 12.85 -23.58
N ASP A 87 -25.63 12.54 -22.45
CA ASP A 87 -27.09 12.37 -22.34
C ASP A 87 -27.84 13.63 -22.75
N LEU A 88 -27.42 14.79 -22.23
CA LEU A 88 -27.99 16.10 -22.58
C LEU A 88 -27.83 16.40 -24.08
N ILE A 89 -26.60 16.28 -24.61
CA ILE A 89 -26.32 16.51 -26.03
C ILE A 89 -27.17 15.58 -26.91
N GLN A 90 -27.25 14.30 -26.55
CA GLN A 90 -28.03 13.32 -27.29
C GLN A 90 -29.51 13.70 -27.33
N ARG A 91 -30.07 14.09 -26.19
CA ARG A 91 -31.49 14.44 -26.10
C ARG A 91 -31.84 15.72 -26.84
N ASP A 92 -30.99 16.74 -26.72
CA ASP A 92 -31.32 18.09 -27.19
C ASP A 92 -31.01 18.29 -28.68
N TYR A 93 -30.01 17.59 -29.22
CA TYR A 93 -29.52 17.79 -30.60
C TYR A 93 -29.56 16.54 -31.48
N PHE A 94 -29.51 15.35 -30.89
CA PHE A 94 -29.34 14.07 -31.60
C PHE A 94 -30.47 13.08 -31.26
N TYR A 95 -31.71 13.59 -31.32
CA TYR A 95 -32.91 12.82 -30.98
C TYR A 95 -33.34 11.87 -32.10
N TYR A 96 -33.17 12.29 -33.35
CA TYR A 96 -33.65 11.59 -34.54
C TYR A 96 -32.86 10.29 -34.82
N SER A 97 -33.23 9.58 -35.89
CA SER A 97 -32.64 8.29 -36.27
C SER A 97 -31.67 8.41 -37.45
N ASP A 98 -31.16 9.62 -37.74
CA ASP A 98 -30.09 9.83 -38.71
C ASP A 98 -28.75 9.25 -38.22
N GLN A 99 -27.80 9.16 -39.14
CA GLN A 99 -26.52 8.49 -38.92
C GLN A 99 -25.72 9.14 -37.77
N GLU A 100 -25.74 10.46 -37.68
CA GLU A 100 -25.07 11.23 -36.65
C GLU A 100 -25.69 10.97 -35.28
N SER A 101 -27.02 10.96 -35.21
CA SER A 101 -27.75 10.69 -33.98
C SER A 101 -27.54 9.27 -33.48
N GLN A 102 -27.43 8.29 -34.39
CA GLN A 102 -27.08 6.92 -34.01
C GLN A 102 -25.67 6.82 -33.42
N LYS A 103 -24.67 7.48 -34.02
CA LYS A 103 -23.30 7.50 -33.47
C LYS A 103 -23.24 8.07 -32.06
N VAL A 104 -24.02 9.11 -31.78
CA VAL A 104 -24.09 9.72 -30.43
C VAL A 104 -24.80 8.78 -29.45
N LYS A 105 -25.88 8.11 -29.86
CA LYS A 105 -26.56 7.08 -29.04
C LYS A 105 -25.66 5.88 -28.72
N GLU A 106 -24.87 5.43 -29.68
CA GLU A 106 -23.86 4.37 -29.49
C GLU A 106 -22.78 4.81 -28.50
N SER A 107 -22.21 6.01 -28.69
CA SER A 107 -21.19 6.57 -27.78
C SER A 107 -21.71 6.71 -26.35
N LYS A 108 -22.95 7.20 -26.19
CA LYS A 108 -23.66 7.26 -24.90
C LYS A 108 -23.76 5.87 -24.25
N THR A 109 -24.07 4.85 -25.05
CA THR A 109 -24.19 3.47 -24.58
C THR A 109 -22.84 2.94 -24.09
N VAL A 110 -21.74 3.20 -24.80
CA VAL A 110 -20.38 2.83 -24.36
C VAL A 110 -20.06 3.46 -23.00
N ILE A 111 -20.28 4.77 -22.85
CA ILE A 111 -20.01 5.48 -21.58
C ILE A 111 -20.91 4.94 -20.46
N LYS A 112 -22.18 4.63 -20.76
CA LYS A 112 -23.10 4.04 -19.79
C LYS A 112 -22.59 2.70 -19.28
N THR A 113 -22.20 1.81 -20.18
CA THR A 113 -21.66 0.49 -19.82
C THR A 113 -20.40 0.62 -18.98
N ALA A 114 -19.48 1.52 -19.36
CA ALA A 114 -18.28 1.79 -18.57
C ALA A 114 -18.63 2.30 -17.17
N LYS A 115 -19.58 3.25 -17.06
CA LYS A 115 -20.08 3.76 -15.77
C LYS A 115 -20.66 2.67 -14.88
N GLU A 116 -21.46 1.78 -15.44
CA GLU A 116 -22.12 0.69 -14.70
C GLU A 116 -21.11 -0.36 -14.22
N ASN A 117 -20.15 -0.74 -15.08
CA ASN A 117 -19.07 -1.66 -14.71
C ASN A 117 -18.18 -1.07 -13.60
N VAL A 118 -17.71 0.17 -13.78
CA VAL A 118 -16.88 0.84 -12.78
C VAL A 118 -17.61 0.98 -11.45
N LYS A 119 -18.91 1.34 -11.48
CA LYS A 119 -19.73 1.42 -10.27
C LYS A 119 -19.75 0.10 -9.52
N PHE A 120 -19.98 -1.00 -10.22
CA PHE A 120 -20.06 -2.33 -9.61
C PHE A 120 -18.79 -2.68 -8.83
N TYR A 121 -17.61 -2.51 -9.43
CA TYR A 121 -16.34 -2.82 -8.77
C TYR A 121 -15.96 -1.82 -7.68
N LEU A 122 -16.29 -0.54 -7.87
CA LEU A 122 -16.10 0.47 -6.84
C LEU A 122 -16.96 0.21 -5.59
N ASP A 123 -18.22 -0.18 -5.78
CA ASP A 123 -19.11 -0.54 -4.66
C ASP A 123 -18.54 -1.75 -3.90
N ILE A 124 -18.03 -2.79 -4.60
CA ILE A 124 -17.36 -3.94 -3.97
C ILE A 124 -16.14 -3.49 -3.14
N ALA A 125 -15.27 -2.64 -3.70
CA ALA A 125 -14.08 -2.17 -3.01
C ALA A 125 -14.39 -1.27 -1.80
N LYS A 126 -15.55 -0.61 -1.78
CA LYS A 126 -16.01 0.18 -0.63
C LYS A 126 -16.66 -0.67 0.46
N ASP A 127 -17.43 -1.68 0.07
CA ASP A 127 -18.10 -2.58 1.01
C ASP A 127 -17.08 -3.50 1.70
N ASP A 128 -16.05 -3.94 0.98
CA ASP A 128 -14.92 -4.71 1.50
C ASP A 128 -13.61 -4.15 0.94
N SER A 129 -13.02 -3.21 1.67
CA SER A 129 -11.79 -2.49 1.31
C SER A 129 -10.50 -3.30 1.50
N ASN A 130 -10.56 -4.60 1.21
CA ASN A 130 -9.36 -5.39 1.07
C ASN A 130 -8.58 -5.01 -0.21
N ASN A 131 -7.28 -5.26 -0.19
CA ASN A 131 -6.37 -4.84 -1.26
C ASN A 131 -6.74 -5.43 -2.64
N GLU A 132 -7.21 -6.69 -2.68
CA GLU A 132 -7.56 -7.38 -3.94
C GLU A 132 -8.78 -6.75 -4.62
N ASN A 133 -9.78 -6.37 -3.84
CA ASN A 133 -10.96 -5.68 -4.35
C ASN A 133 -10.62 -4.29 -4.89
N ILE A 134 -9.74 -3.55 -4.19
CA ILE A 134 -9.28 -2.23 -4.64
C ILE A 134 -8.44 -2.36 -5.93
N ASP A 135 -7.53 -3.33 -5.99
CA ASP A 135 -6.72 -3.60 -7.19
C ASP A 135 -7.59 -4.00 -8.40
N THR A 136 -8.64 -4.80 -8.15
CA THR A 136 -9.62 -5.15 -9.17
C THR A 136 -10.38 -3.92 -9.65
N ALA A 137 -10.87 -3.07 -8.73
CA ALA A 137 -11.55 -1.84 -9.09
C ALA A 137 -10.66 -0.87 -9.89
N LEU A 138 -9.37 -0.74 -9.53
CA LEU A 138 -8.38 0.01 -10.30
C LEU A 138 -8.18 -0.54 -11.71
N SER A 139 -8.10 -1.87 -11.84
CA SER A 139 -7.97 -2.55 -13.13
C SER A 139 -9.18 -2.29 -14.04
N GLU A 140 -10.39 -2.35 -13.49
CA GLU A 140 -11.62 -2.12 -14.23
C GLU A 140 -11.82 -0.63 -14.57
N MET A 141 -11.47 0.28 -13.65
CA MET A 141 -11.43 1.72 -13.93
C MET A 141 -10.49 2.06 -15.09
N LYS A 142 -9.34 1.38 -15.19
CA LYS A 142 -8.37 1.62 -16.27
C LYS A 142 -8.87 1.17 -17.65
N LYS A 143 -9.85 0.25 -17.70
CA LYS A 143 -10.44 -0.26 -18.94
C LYS A 143 -11.62 0.60 -19.43
N ALA A 144 -12.16 1.47 -18.57
CA ALA A 144 -13.28 2.37 -18.86
C ALA A 144 -12.86 3.53 -19.78
#